data_AF-A0A925RBR5-F1
#
_entry.id   AF-A0A925RBR5-F1
#
_cell.length_a   1.000
_cell.length_b   1.000
_cell.length_c   1.000
_cell.angle_alpha   90.00
_cell.angle_beta   90.00
_cell.angle_gamma   90.00
#
_symmetry.space_group_name_H-M   'P 1'
#
loop_
_entity.id
_entity.type
_entity.pdbx_description
1 polymer ?
#
loop_
_entity_poly.entity_id
_entity_poly.type
_entity_poly.pdbx_seq_one_letter_code
_entity_poly.pdbx_strand_id
1 'polypeptide(L)' 'NGAGYQSSGETLQLSPEAARVAAHRMRKRYRQILREEIAHTTATPEEVDDEIRHLFTALRRS' A
#
# COMPACT_ATOMS: atom_id res chain seq x y z
N ASN A 1 -2.04 2.78 -14.87
CA ASN A 1 -2.14 1.90 -16.05
C ASN A 1 -2.72 0.55 -15.66
N GLY A 2 -3.91 0.23 -16.20
CA GLY A 2 -4.70 -0.97 -15.86
C GLY A 2 -4.11 -2.30 -16.33
N ALA A 3 -2.98 -2.28 -17.06
CA ALA A 3 -2.31 -3.45 -17.61
C ALA A 3 -1.86 -4.47 -16.54
N GLY A 4 -1.56 -4.04 -15.31
CA GLY A 4 -1.13 -4.96 -14.24
C GLY A 4 -2.25 -5.82 -13.64
N TYR A 5 -3.53 -5.45 -13.80
CA TYR A 5 -4.64 -6.24 -13.25
C TYR A 5 -5.09 -7.36 -14.18
N GLN A 6 -4.92 -7.20 -15.49
CA GLN A 6 -5.28 -8.23 -16.47
C GLN A 6 -4.40 -9.48 -16.31
N SER A 7 -3.08 -9.32 -16.16
CA SER A 7 -2.17 -10.46 -15.94
C SER A 7 -2.33 -11.13 -14.57
N SER A 8 -2.80 -10.39 -13.55
CA SER A 8 -2.99 -10.92 -12.20
C SER A 8 -4.21 -11.84 -12.05
N GLY A 9 -5.22 -11.71 -12.94
CA GLY A 9 -6.45 -12.49 -12.87
C GLY A 9 -6.27 -13.97 -13.19
N GLU A 10 -5.38 -14.29 -14.14
CA GLU A 10 -5.08 -15.68 -14.53
C GLU A 10 -4.35 -16.45 -13.41
N THR A 11 -3.43 -15.80 -12.68
CA THR A 11 -2.69 -16.43 -11.57
C THR A 11 -3.55 -16.61 -10.31
N LEU A 12 -4.60 -15.80 -10.14
CA LEU A 12 -5.45 -15.79 -8.94
C LEU A 12 -6.84 -16.43 -9.17
N GLN A 13 -7.16 -16.92 -10.38
CA GLN A 13 -8.50 -17.36 -10.79
C GLN A 13 -9.59 -16.30 -10.51
N LEU A 14 -9.24 -15.01 -10.60
CA LEU A 14 -10.14 -13.90 -10.34
C LEU A 14 -10.45 -13.16 -11.64
N SER A 15 -11.70 -12.73 -11.80
CA SER A 15 -12.03 -11.76 -12.86
C SER A 15 -11.24 -10.46 -12.65
N PRO A 16 -10.97 -9.67 -13.70
CA PRO A 16 -10.30 -8.37 -13.58
C PRO A 16 -10.97 -7.43 -12.56
N GLU A 17 -12.30 -7.44 -12.48
CA GLU A 17 -13.09 -6.69 -11.52
C GLU A 17 -12.86 -7.17 -10.09
N ALA A 18 -12.86 -8.48 -9.87
CA ALA A 18 -12.60 -9.08 -8.56
C ALA A 18 -11.15 -8.79 -8.11
N ALA A 19 -10.18 -8.91 -9.02
CA ALA A 19 -8.78 -8.56 -8.77
C ALA A 19 -8.62 -7.07 -8.40
N ARG A 20 -9.33 -6.17 -9.09
CA ARG A 20 -9.33 -4.73 -8.77
C ARG A 20 -9.84 -4.45 -7.36
N VAL A 21 -10.95 -5.09 -6.97
CA VAL A 21 -11.54 -4.95 -5.63
C VAL A 21 -10.60 -5.52 -4.56
N ALA A 22 -10.04 -6.71 -4.79
CA ALA A 22 -9.07 -7.33 -3.89
C ALA A 22 -7.84 -6.43 -3.69
N ALA A 23 -7.26 -5.89 -4.77
CA ALA A 23 -6.13 -4.98 -4.70
C ALA A 23 -6.48 -3.65 -4.00
N HIS A 24 -7.70 -3.13 -4.19
CA HIS A 24 -8.15 -1.95 -3.45
C HIS A 24 -8.22 -2.21 -1.94
N ARG A 25 -8.82 -3.34 -1.54
CA ARG A 25 -8.89 -3.76 -0.14
C ARG A 25 -7.50 -3.97 0.46
N MET A 26 -6.62 -4.64 -0.27
CA MET A 26 -5.23 -4.88 0.14
C MET A 26 -4.50 -3.57 0.38
N ARG A 27 -4.58 -2.62 -0.57
CA ARG A 27 -3.97 -1.29 -0.40
C ARG A 27 -4.52 -0.53 0.79
N LYS A 28 -5.82 -0.61 1.06
CA LYS A 28 -6.43 0.03 2.24
C LYS A 28 -5.84 -0.56 3.53
N ARG A 29 -5.83 -1.89 3.65
CA ARG A 29 -5.28 -2.59 4.83
C ARG A 29 -3.78 -2.32 5.01
N TYR A 30 -3.02 -2.36 3.92
CA TYR A 30 -1.59 -2.05 3.95
C TYR A 30 -1.32 -0.64 4.48
N ARG A 31 -2.05 0.38 4.00
CA ARG A 31 -1.88 1.75 4.49
C ARG A 31 -2.21 1.91 5.97
N GLN A 32 -3.19 1.16 6.47
CA GLN A 32 -3.54 1.19 7.88
C GLN A 32 -2.41 0.60 8.72
N ILE A 33 -1.98 -0.63 8.41
CA ILE A 33 -0.90 -1.31 9.13
C ILE A 33 0.38 -0.48 9.07
N LEU A 34 0.76 0.04 7.90
CA LEU A 34 1.95 0.88 7.77
C LEU A 34 1.89 2.12 8.67
N ARG A 35 0.73 2.78 8.77
CA ARG A 35 0.54 3.92 9.67
C ARG A 35 0.67 3.53 11.13
N GLU A 36 0.07 2.42 11.53
CA GLU A 36 0.16 1.89 12.90
C GLU A 36 1.61 1.58 13.27
N GLU A 37 2.35 0.87 12.40
CA GLU A 37 3.76 0.55 12.65
C GLU A 37 4.64 1.80 12.74
N ILE A 38 4.44 2.79 11.87
CA ILE A 38 5.20 4.05 11.93
C ILE A 38 4.87 4.82 13.21
N ALA A 39 3.60 4.86 13.63
CA ALA A 39 3.19 5.51 14.87
C ALA A 39 3.85 4.91 16.11
N HIS A 40 4.20 3.62 16.09
CA HIS A 40 4.97 2.98 17.16
C HIS A 40 6.45 3.39 17.18
N THR A 41 6.98 3.93 16.07
CA THR A 41 8.40 4.33 15.94
C THR A 41 8.64 5.83 16.03
N THR A 42 7.61 6.65 15.80
CA THR A 42 7.68 8.11 15.91
C THR A 42 7.64 8.58 17.36
N ALA A 43 8.25 9.73 17.66
CA ALA A 43 8.24 10.28 19.01
C ALA A 43 6.86 10.86 19.37
N THR A 44 6.14 11.41 18.38
CA THR A 44 4.77 11.91 18.58
C THR A 44 3.82 11.52 17.44
N PRO A 45 2.48 11.50 17.67
CA PRO A 45 1.50 11.17 16.64
C PRO A 45 1.50 12.10 15.42
N GLU A 46 1.90 13.36 15.60
CA GLU A 46 1.93 14.37 14.54
C GLU A 46 3.04 14.10 13.50
N GLU A 47 4.08 13.37 13.87
CA GLU A 47 5.22 13.05 13.01
C GLU A 47 4.93 11.93 12.00
N VAL A 48 3.85 11.16 12.20
CA VAL A 48 3.53 9.97 11.39
C VAL A 48 3.45 10.29 9.90
N ASP A 49 2.81 11.41 9.54
CA ASP A 49 2.64 11.79 8.14
C ASP A 49 3.95 12.29 7.50
N ASP A 50 4.83 12.90 8.30
CA ASP A 50 6.17 13.31 7.89
C ASP A 50 7.05 12.09 7.65
N GLU A 51 7.04 11.13 8.57
CA GLU A 51 7.83 9.90 8.49
C GLU A 51 7.41 9.03 7.29
N ILE A 52 6.11 8.93 7.01
CA ILE A 52 5.61 8.25 5.80
C ILE A 52 6.18 8.90 4.53
N ARG A 53 6.21 10.24 4.46
CA ARG A 53 6.77 10.95 3.31
C ARG A 53 8.28 10.72 3.20
N HIS A 54 8.98 10.70 4.32
CA HIS A 54 10.41 10.42 4.36
C HIS A 54 10.71 9.00 3.85
N LEU A 55 10.02 7.99 4.38
CA LEU A 55 10.16 6.60 3.97
C LEU A 55 9.96 6.41 2.46
N PHE A 56 8.88 6.95 1.89
CA PHE A 56 8.65 6.84 0.44
C PHE A 56 9.71 7.59 -0.38
N THR A 57 10.24 8.69 0.13
CA THR A 57 11.33 9.41 -0.53
C THR A 57 12.61 8.59 -0.54
N ALA A 58 12.92 7.90 0.55
CA ALA A 58 14.07 7.00 0.64
C ALA A 58 13.94 5.79 -0.30
N LEU A 59 12.77 5.13 -0.30
CA LEU A 59 12.48 3.96 -1.15
C LEU A 59 12.45 4.29 -2.65
N ARG A 60 12.22 5.54 -3.05
CA ARG A 60 12.28 5.95 -4.47
C ARG A 60 13.72 6.10 -4.98
N ARG A 61 14.70 6.17 -4.07
CA ARG A 61 16.13 6.37 -4.41
C ARG A 61 16.92 5.05 -4.44
N SER A 62 16.30 3.93 -4.08
CA SER A 62 16.86 2.56 -4.16
C SER A 62 16.40 1.86 -5.44
#